data_AF-A0AAW8KIT2-F1
#
_entry.id   AF-A0AAW8KIT2-F1
#
_cell.length_a   1.000
_cell.length_b   1.000
_cell.length_c   1.000
_cell.angle_alpha   90.00
_cell.angle_beta   90.00
_cell.angle_gamma   90.00
#
_symmetry.space_group_name_H-M   'P 1'
#
loop_
_entity.id
_entity.type
_entity.pdbx_description
1 polymer ?
#
loop_
_entity_poly.entity_id
_entity_poly.type
_entity_poly.pdbx_seq_one_letter_code
_entity_poly.pdbx_strand_id
1 'polypeptide(L)'
;GFVTTFADITAFRANEAILEARVKDRTQQLADALTEQQLAREQADMANMSKSRFIAAASHDLLQPMHAARLFSTVLEQSIATEEDLQTLQQLDRALYGAESMLSALLDIARLEGGTIQPKRQPYPLHDLLSDLELQF
;
A
#
# COMPACT_ATOMS: atom_id res chain seq x y z
N GLY A 1 -57.39 -20.85 53.29
CA GLY A 1 -57.28 -21.80 52.16
C GLY A 1 -56.34 -21.21 51.15
N PHE A 2 -55.37 -21.99 50.64
CA PHE A 2 -54.45 -21.52 49.61
C PHE A 2 -55.08 -21.73 48.23
N VAL A 3 -55.17 -20.65 47.46
CA VAL A 3 -55.55 -20.70 46.03
C VAL A 3 -54.26 -20.70 45.24
N THR A 4 -53.99 -21.76 44.50
CA THR A 4 -52.89 -21.83 43.53
C THR A 4 -53.48 -21.79 42.14
N THR A 5 -53.15 -20.76 41.37
CA THR A 5 -53.47 -20.63 39.95
C THR A 5 -52.37 -21.28 39.12
N PHE A 6 -52.75 -22.15 38.19
CA PHE A 6 -51.83 -22.73 37.21
C PHE A 6 -51.95 -21.91 35.92
N ALA A 7 -50.86 -21.26 35.50
CA ALA A 7 -50.77 -20.58 34.21
C ALA A 7 -50.14 -21.52 33.19
N ASP A 8 -50.80 -21.70 32.03
CA ASP A 8 -50.23 -22.47 30.91
C ASP A 8 -49.12 -21.65 30.24
N ILE A 9 -47.88 -22.15 30.36
CA ILE A 9 -46.67 -21.51 29.82
C ILE A 9 -46.16 -22.19 28.53
N THR A 10 -46.92 -23.13 27.97
CA THR A 10 -46.47 -23.96 26.84
C THR A 10 -46.09 -23.10 25.62
N ALA A 11 -46.93 -22.11 25.28
CA ALA A 11 -46.67 -21.19 24.17
C ALA A 11 -45.43 -20.31 24.40
N PHE A 12 -45.21 -19.87 25.65
CA PHE A 12 -44.02 -19.08 26.00
C PHE A 12 -42.74 -19.89 25.84
N ARG A 13 -42.71 -21.12 26.36
CA ARG A 13 -41.57 -22.05 26.22
C ARG A 13 -41.28 -22.42 24.77
N ALA A 14 -42.32 -22.61 23.95
CA ALA A 14 -42.14 -22.88 22.53
C ALA A 14 -41.51 -21.68 21.79
N ASN A 15 -41.97 -20.45 22.09
CA ASN A 15 -41.41 -19.24 21.51
C ASN A 15 -39.95 -19.00 21.96
N GLU A 16 -39.65 -19.24 23.23
CA GLU A 16 -38.28 -19.16 23.79
C GLU A 16 -37.35 -20.12 23.05
N ALA A 17 -37.75 -21.39 22.88
CA ALA A 17 -36.95 -22.38 22.15
C ALA A 17 -36.74 -22.02 20.67
N ILE A 18 -37.75 -21.47 19.99
CA ILE A 18 -37.63 -21.00 18.61
C ILE A 18 -36.65 -19.82 18.52
N LEU A 19 -36.72 -18.88 19.47
CA LEU A 19 -35.83 -17.73 19.52
C LEU A 19 -34.39 -18.16 19.79
N GLU A 20 -34.16 -19.04 20.76
CA GLU A 20 -32.84 -19.60 21.06
C GLU A 20 -32.25 -20.35 19.86
N ALA A 21 -33.05 -21.16 19.17
CA ALA A 21 -32.63 -21.84 17.94
C ALA A 21 -32.21 -20.85 16.86
N ARG A 22 -32.98 -19.77 16.67
CA ARG A 22 -32.67 -18.72 15.69
C ARG A 22 -31.44 -17.92 16.07
N VAL A 23 -31.26 -17.57 17.35
CA VAL A 23 -30.05 -16.90 17.84
C VAL A 23 -28.84 -17.79 17.57
N LYS A 24 -28.91 -19.07 17.92
CA LYS A 24 -27.83 -20.03 17.67
C LYS A 24 -27.47 -20.14 16.19
N ASP A 25 -28.47 -20.25 15.31
CA ASP A 25 -28.27 -20.29 13.85
C ASP A 25 -27.59 -19.01 13.33
N ARG A 26 -28.06 -17.83 13.78
CA ARG A 26 -27.45 -16.55 13.41
C ARG A 26 -26.04 -16.38 13.96
N THR A 27 -25.78 -16.82 15.19
CA THR A 27 -24.43 -16.79 15.78
C THR A 27 -23.48 -17.69 14.99
N GLN A 28 -23.93 -18.86 14.56
CA GLN A 28 -23.12 -19.75 13.73
C GLN A 28 -22.82 -19.11 12.36
N GLN A 29 -23.84 -18.57 11.68
CA GLN A 29 -23.66 -17.88 10.40
C GLN A 29 -22.69 -16.70 10.50
N LEU A 30 -22.75 -15.93 11.60
CA LEU A 30 -21.81 -14.85 11.85
C LEU A 30 -20.38 -15.36 12.10
N ALA A 31 -20.21 -16.45 12.85
CA ALA A 31 -18.90 -17.04 13.09
C ALA A 31 -18.27 -17.57 11.79
N ASP A 32 -19.07 -18.20 10.94
CA ASP A 32 -18.61 -18.71 9.64
C ASP A 32 -18.23 -17.55 8.72
N ALA A 33 -19.05 -16.50 8.64
CA ALA A 33 -18.78 -15.30 7.84
C ALA A 33 -17.53 -14.54 8.34
N LEU A 34 -17.31 -14.46 9.65
CA LEU A 34 -16.10 -13.85 10.21
C LEU A 34 -14.85 -14.66 9.85
N THR A 35 -14.95 -15.99 9.87
CA THR A 35 -13.84 -16.87 9.50
C THR A 35 -13.49 -16.73 8.02
N GLU A 36 -14.50 -16.69 7.14
CA GLU A 36 -14.32 -16.47 5.71
C GLU A 36 -13.71 -15.08 5.43
N GLN A 37 -14.21 -14.05 6.11
CA GLN A 37 -13.71 -12.68 5.97
C GLN A 37 -12.25 -12.55 6.44
N GLN A 38 -11.88 -13.21 7.53
CA GLN A 38 -10.51 -13.25 8.03
C GLN A 38 -9.59 -13.95 7.03
N LEU A 39 -9.99 -15.10 6.48
CA LEU A 39 -9.20 -15.82 5.48
C LEU A 39 -9.00 -15.00 4.20
N ALA A 40 -10.07 -14.37 3.71
CA ALA A 40 -10.00 -13.50 2.54
C ALA A 40 -9.07 -12.30 2.78
N ARG A 41 -9.10 -11.73 3.99
CA ARG A 41 -8.20 -10.64 4.39
C ARG A 41 -6.74 -11.08 4.41
N GLU A 42 -6.44 -12.23 5.01
CA GLU A 42 -5.08 -12.78 5.06
C GLU A 42 -4.52 -13.05 3.66
N GLN A 43 -5.34 -13.59 2.75
CA GLN A 43 -4.96 -13.79 1.35
C GLN A 43 -4.67 -12.47 0.64
N ALA A 44 -5.51 -11.45 0.86
CA ALA A 44 -5.30 -10.11 0.29
C ALA A 44 -4.02 -9.47 0.83
N ASP A 45 -3.77 -9.56 2.14
CA ASP A 45 -2.57 -9.03 2.78
C ASP A 45 -1.30 -9.72 2.26
N MET A 46 -1.33 -11.05 2.12
CA MET A 46 -0.22 -11.81 1.51
C MET A 46 0.04 -11.40 0.05
N ALA A 47 -1.01 -11.24 -0.75
CA ALA A 47 -0.90 -10.81 -2.14
C ALA A 47 -0.30 -9.39 -2.24
N ASN A 48 -0.76 -8.47 -1.40
CA ASN A 48 -0.23 -7.11 -1.32
C ASN A 48 1.26 -7.11 -0.93
N MET A 49 1.64 -7.86 0.11
CA MET A 49 3.04 -7.98 0.51
C MET A 49 3.92 -8.56 -0.62
N SER A 50 3.44 -9.57 -1.33
CA SER A 50 4.15 -10.16 -2.47
C SER A 50 4.32 -9.14 -3.61
N LYS A 51 3.26 -8.39 -3.92
CA LYS A 51 3.30 -7.31 -4.92
C LYS A 51 4.30 -6.22 -4.54
N SER A 52 4.26 -5.73 -3.30
CA SER A 52 5.21 -4.72 -2.81
C SER A 52 6.65 -5.19 -2.90
N ARG A 53 6.94 -6.45 -2.50
CA ARG A 53 8.30 -7.02 -2.61
C ARG A 53 8.76 -7.16 -4.06
N PHE A 54 7.87 -7.62 -4.95
CA PHE A 54 8.18 -7.75 -6.37
C PHE A 54 8.53 -6.39 -7.00
N ILE A 55 7.70 -5.37 -6.75
CA ILE A 55 7.97 -4.01 -7.23
C ILE A 55 9.28 -3.48 -6.65
N ALA A 56 9.53 -3.65 -5.35
CA ALA A 56 10.76 -3.19 -4.72
C ALA A 56 12.02 -3.83 -5.34
N ALA A 57 11.98 -5.14 -5.61
CA ALA A 57 13.09 -5.84 -6.27
C ALA A 57 13.28 -5.38 -7.71
N ALA A 58 12.19 -5.31 -8.50
CA ALA A 58 12.25 -4.89 -9.89
C ALA A 58 12.72 -3.43 -10.05
N SER A 59 12.33 -2.52 -9.14
CA SER A 59 12.74 -1.11 -9.20
C SER A 59 14.24 -0.92 -9.10
N HIS A 60 14.95 -1.71 -8.28
CA HIS A 60 16.41 -1.62 -8.19
C HIS A 60 17.08 -2.01 -9.51
N ASP A 61 16.61 -3.10 -10.12
CA ASP A 61 17.11 -3.60 -11.40
C ASP A 61 16.76 -2.64 -12.55
N LEU A 62 15.67 -1.87 -12.42
CA LEU A 62 15.26 -0.86 -13.40
C LEU A 62 15.96 0.49 -13.19
N LEU A 63 16.36 0.84 -11.97
CA LEU A 63 17.12 2.07 -11.70
C LEU A 63 18.54 1.98 -12.27
N GLN A 64 19.21 0.83 -12.17
CA GLN A 64 20.56 0.64 -12.72
C GLN A 64 20.71 1.03 -14.21
N PRO A 65 19.89 0.52 -15.15
CA PRO A 65 19.98 0.91 -16.55
C PRO A 65 19.61 2.39 -16.77
N MET A 66 18.76 2.99 -15.93
CA MET A 66 18.46 4.43 -16.00
C MET A 66 19.67 5.28 -15.60
N HIS A 67 20.38 4.92 -14.53
CA HIS A 67 21.63 5.56 -14.14
C HIS A 67 22.69 5.41 -15.23
N ALA A 68 22.81 4.23 -15.83
CA ALA A 68 23.74 3.98 -16.94
C ALA A 68 23.39 4.84 -18.16
N ALA A 69 22.11 4.91 -18.55
CA ALA A 69 21.64 5.74 -19.66
C ALA A 69 21.96 7.22 -19.42
N ARG A 70 21.83 7.73 -18.19
CA ARG A 70 22.21 9.10 -17.86
C ARG A 70 23.71 9.33 -17.98
N LEU A 71 24.54 8.42 -17.44
CA LEU A 71 26.00 8.52 -17.60
C LEU A 71 26.40 8.57 -19.08
N PHE A 72 25.80 7.74 -19.93
CA PHE A 72 26.04 7.78 -21.36
C PHE A 72 25.56 9.08 -22.01
N SER A 73 24.41 9.62 -21.59
CA SER A 73 23.91 10.92 -22.05
C SER A 73 24.89 12.04 -21.70
N THR A 74 25.42 12.08 -20.48
CA THR A 74 26.42 13.08 -20.05
C THR A 74 27.74 12.94 -20.83
N VAL A 75 28.18 11.71 -21.12
CA VAL A 75 29.37 11.50 -21.97
C VAL A 75 29.14 11.97 -23.39
N LEU A 76 27.94 11.71 -23.95
CA LEU A 76 27.54 12.16 -25.27
C LEU A 76 27.56 13.69 -25.37
N GLU A 77 27.09 14.40 -24.33
CA GLU A 77 27.07 15.87 -24.26
C GLU A 77 28.44 16.49 -24.56
N GLN A 78 29.52 15.85 -24.12
CA GLN A 78 30.90 16.33 -24.33
C GLN A 78 31.39 16.21 -25.78
N SER A 79 30.67 15.44 -26.61
CA SER A 79 31.04 15.13 -28.00
C SER A 79 30.14 15.80 -29.04
N ILE A 80 29.14 16.58 -28.60
CA ILE A 80 28.20 17.25 -29.49
C ILE A 80 28.81 18.51 -30.10
N ALA A 81 28.65 18.66 -31.42
CA ALA A 81 29.16 19.80 -32.18
C ALA A 81 28.07 20.76 -32.68
N THR A 82 26.79 20.35 -32.68
CA THR A 82 25.68 21.16 -33.19
C THR A 82 24.66 21.49 -32.11
N GLU A 83 24.04 22.67 -32.22
CA GLU A 83 23.01 23.14 -31.29
C GLU A 83 21.74 22.24 -31.33
N GLU A 84 21.41 21.68 -32.50
CA GLU A 84 20.24 20.81 -32.68
C GLU A 84 20.41 19.46 -31.95
N ASP A 85 21.60 18.86 -32.04
CA ASP A 85 21.94 17.65 -31.30
C ASP A 85 21.93 17.90 -29.78
N LEU A 86 22.36 19.08 -29.34
CA LEU A 86 22.38 19.48 -27.93
C LEU A 86 20.95 19.61 -27.38
N GLN A 87 20.03 20.22 -28.15
CA GLN A 87 18.61 20.26 -27.79
C GLN A 87 17.96 18.88 -27.72
N THR A 88 18.36 17.97 -28.61
CA THR A 88 17.88 16.58 -28.60
C THR A 88 18.38 15.84 -27.36
N LEU A 89 19.65 16.02 -26.99
CA LEU A 89 20.22 15.44 -25.79
C LEU A 89 19.55 15.96 -24.51
N GLN A 90 19.26 17.26 -24.44
CA GLN A 90 18.50 17.84 -23.32
C GLN A 90 17.07 17.30 -23.22
N GLN A 91 16.45 16.93 -24.34
CA GLN A 91 15.15 16.23 -24.32
C GLN A 91 15.29 14.80 -23.81
N LEU A 92 16.34 14.08 -24.23
CA LEU A 92 16.65 12.75 -23.72
C LEU A 92 16.85 12.77 -22.21
N ASP A 93 17.67 13.70 -21.70
CA ASP A 93 17.98 13.79 -20.27
C ASP A 93 16.72 14.10 -19.44
N ARG A 94 15.86 15.02 -19.90
CA ARG A 94 14.55 15.28 -19.29
C ARG A 94 13.65 14.06 -19.28
N ALA A 95 13.61 13.29 -20.36
CA ALA A 95 12.83 12.06 -20.43
C ALA A 95 13.36 10.99 -19.46
N LEU A 96 14.69 10.83 -19.37
CA LEU A 96 15.33 9.93 -18.42
C LEU A 96 15.05 10.35 -16.97
N TYR A 97 15.07 11.65 -16.67
CA TYR A 97 14.75 12.16 -15.33
C TYR A 97 13.29 11.92 -14.97
N GLY A 98 12.37 12.18 -15.88
CA GLY A 98 10.95 11.89 -15.68
C GLY A 98 10.69 10.41 -15.42
N ALA A 99 11.34 9.51 -16.17
CA ALA A 99 11.22 8.07 -15.97
C ALA A 99 11.77 7.60 -14.61
N GLU A 100 12.94 8.10 -14.18
CA GLU A 100 13.50 7.80 -12.86
C GLU A 100 12.59 8.31 -11.72
N SER A 101 12.07 9.53 -11.86
CA SER A 101 11.16 10.12 -10.87
C SER A 101 9.87 9.31 -10.73
N MET A 102 9.25 8.90 -11.85
CA MET A 102 8.07 8.04 -11.84
C MET A 102 8.36 6.67 -11.20
N LEU A 103 9.49 6.06 -11.53
CA LEU A 103 9.89 4.77 -10.95
C LEU A 103 10.14 4.88 -9.44
N SER A 104 10.76 5.97 -9.00
CA SER A 104 11.02 6.26 -7.58
C SER A 104 9.72 6.47 -6.82
N ALA A 105 8.77 7.25 -7.36
CA ALA A 105 7.46 7.44 -6.76
C ALA A 105 6.67 6.13 -6.63
N LEU A 106 6.73 5.26 -7.64
CA LEU A 106 6.10 3.94 -7.61
C LEU A 106 6.71 3.05 -6.51
N LEU A 107 8.03 3.10 -6.33
CA LEU A 107 8.72 2.40 -5.26
C LEU A 107 8.32 2.91 -3.87
N ASP A 108 8.20 4.23 -3.70
CA ASP A 108 7.79 4.83 -2.44
C ASP A 108 6.36 4.40 -2.07
N ILE A 109 5.44 4.37 -3.04
CA ILE A 109 4.08 3.83 -2.85
C ILE A 109 4.15 2.37 -2.42
N ALA A 110 4.91 1.52 -3.12
CA ALA A 110 5.03 0.11 -2.79
C ALA A 110 5.59 -0.13 -1.37
N ARG A 111 6.53 0.71 -0.92
CA ARG A 111 7.09 0.68 0.44
C ARG A 111 6.09 1.14 1.51
N LEU A 112 5.31 2.17 1.22
CA LEU A 112 4.23 2.68 2.07
C LEU A 112 3.12 1.64 2.24
N GLU A 113 2.61 1.07 1.15
CA GLU A 113 1.57 0.03 1.15
C GLU A 113 2.05 -1.25 1.85
N GLY A 114 3.32 -1.60 1.69
CA GLY A 114 3.92 -2.74 2.37
C GLY A 114 4.17 -2.54 3.87
N GLY A 115 3.91 -1.34 4.43
CA GLY A 115 4.08 -1.04 5.86
C GLY A 115 5.54 -1.11 6.35
N THR A 116 6.51 -1.08 5.44
CA THR A 116 7.94 -1.27 5.78
C THR A 116 8.65 0.01 6.22
N ILE A 117 8.01 1.17 6.04
CA ILE A 117 8.59 2.47 6.41
C ILE A 117 8.41 2.70 7.92
N GLN A 118 9.51 2.66 8.66
CA GLN A 118 9.54 3.04 10.07
C GLN A 118 9.96 4.51 10.21
N PRO A 119 9.05 5.41 10.63
CA PRO A 119 9.41 6.82 10.83
C PRO A 119 10.36 6.95 12.03
N LYS A 120 11.54 7.54 11.81
CA LYS A 120 12.49 7.87 12.86
C LYS A 120 12.22 9.27 13.40
N ARG A 121 11.66 9.36 14.60
CA ARG A 121 11.43 10.65 15.28
C ARG A 121 12.73 11.12 15.91
N GLN A 122 13.26 12.22 15.42
CA GLN A 122 14.46 12.87 15.94
C GLN A 122 14.37 14.40 15.75
N PRO A 123 15.05 15.19 16.59
CA PRO A 123 15.25 16.60 16.30
C PRO A 123 15.93 16.76 14.93
N TYR A 124 15.38 17.62 14.08
CA TYR A 124 15.88 17.87 12.74
C TYR A 124 15.97 19.38 12.49
N PRO A 125 17.13 19.92 12.09
CA PRO A 125 17.30 21.34 11.84
C PRO A 125 16.53 21.76 10.58
N LEU A 126 15.48 22.56 10.76
CA LEU A 126 14.68 23.05 9.64
C LEU A 126 15.44 24.00 8.71
N HIS A 127 16.51 24.63 9.19
CA HIS A 127 17.34 25.52 8.37
C HIS A 127 17.91 24.78 7.16
N ASP A 128 18.52 23.61 7.39
CA ASP A 128 19.15 22.79 6.36
C ASP A 128 18.13 22.35 5.29
N LEU A 129 16.91 21.97 5.71
CA LEU A 129 15.82 21.62 4.80
C LEU A 129 15.43 22.78 3.88
N LEU A 130 15.31 23.98 4.45
CA LEU A 130 14.87 25.16 3.72
C LEU A 130 15.96 25.66 2.76
N SER A 131 17.23 25.55 3.15
CA SER A 131 18.37 25.86 2.28
C SER A 131 18.46 24.92 1.08
N ASP A 132 18.21 23.62 1.25
CA ASP A 132 18.21 22.66 0.14
C ASP A 132 17.05 22.95 -0.85
N LEU A 133 15.87 23.33 -0.35
CA LEU A 133 14.75 23.71 -1.20
C LEU A 133 15.03 24.99 -1.99
N GLU A 134 15.72 25.97 -1.42
CA GLU A 134 16.13 27.20 -2.11
C GLU A 134 17.07 26.94 -3.29
N LEU A 135 17.85 25.85 -3.26
CA LEU A 135 18.73 25.46 -4.37
C LEU A 135 18.01 24.71 -5.50
N GLN A 136 16.83 24.13 -5.23
CA GLN A 136 16.06 23.33 -6.19
C GLN A 136 14.99 24.11 -6.98
N PHE A 137 14.61 25.31 -6.51
CA PHE A 137 13.57 26.16 -7.09
C PHE A 137 14.11 27.54 -7.48
#